data_AF-A0A3E1EL92-F1
#
_entry.id   AF-A0A3E1EL92-F1
#
_cell.length_a   1.000
_cell.length_b   1.000
_cell.length_c   1.000
_cell.angle_alpha   90.00
_cell.angle_beta   90.00
_cell.angle_gamma   90.00
#
_symmetry.space_group_name_H-M   'P 1'
#
loop_
_entity.id
_entity.type
_entity.pdbx_description
1 polymer ?
#
loop_
_entity_poly.entity_id
_entity_poly.type
_entity_poly.pdbx_seq_one_letter_code
_entity_poly.pdbx_strand_id
1 'polypeptide(L)'
;MKNNLLSLILLGGTCAAFAPTQTYAQSSERQSIDAYYAGWKSGWAASWKQVKGEHSYSAYAPDASYPNYGQLTYQGGYNAGFLAGFEAVRGNGS
;
A
#
# COMPACT_ATOMS: atom_id res chain seq x y z
N MET A 1 55.12 0.33 56.64
CA MET A 1 55.68 0.73 55.33
C MET A 1 54.53 0.67 54.33
N LYS A 2 54.39 1.74 53.54
CA LYS A 2 53.44 1.88 52.45
C LYS A 2 53.65 0.75 51.44
N ASN A 3 52.57 0.26 50.83
CA ASN A 3 52.49 0.09 49.37
C ASN A 3 51.01 -0.06 48.96
N ASN A 4 50.66 0.74 47.96
CA ASN A 4 49.32 0.99 47.45
C ASN A 4 48.89 -0.10 46.47
N LEU A 5 47.60 -0.45 46.45
CA LEU A 5 46.94 -0.87 45.23
C LEU A 5 45.46 -0.44 45.28
N LEU A 6 45.20 0.63 44.54
CA LEU A 6 43.88 1.13 44.17
C LEU A 6 43.18 0.08 43.29
N SER A 7 42.21 -0.64 43.83
CA SER A 7 41.22 -1.34 43.01
C SER A 7 40.09 -0.36 42.67
N LEU A 8 40.19 0.19 41.47
CA LEU A 8 39.20 1.05 40.83
C LEU A 8 37.91 0.26 40.56
N ILE A 9 36.86 0.52 41.35
CA ILE A 9 35.50 0.09 41.04
C ILE A 9 34.98 1.00 39.92
N LEU A 10 35.08 0.53 38.67
CA LEU A 10 34.37 1.14 37.55
C LEU A 10 32.97 0.52 37.46
N LEU A 11 32.04 1.22 38.06
CA LEU A 11 30.61 1.15 37.78
C LEU A 11 30.34 1.40 36.29
N GLY A 12 29.37 0.65 35.77
CA GLY A 12 28.40 1.18 34.81
C GLY A 12 28.84 1.17 33.35
N GLY A 13 28.33 0.19 32.60
CA GLY A 13 28.47 0.20 31.15
C GLY A 13 27.81 -0.98 30.47
N THR A 14 26.63 -1.43 30.93
CA THR A 14 25.84 -2.34 30.11
C THR A 14 25.35 -1.56 28.90
N CYS A 15 25.91 -1.90 27.74
CA CYS A 15 25.48 -1.45 26.43
C CYS A 15 23.99 -1.73 26.23
N ALA A 16 23.15 -0.73 26.43
CA ALA A 16 21.86 -0.66 25.76
C ALA A 16 22.04 0.31 24.59
N ALA A 17 22.64 -0.19 23.50
CA ALA A 17 22.48 0.45 22.21
C ALA A 17 20.98 0.53 21.95
N PHE A 18 20.43 1.75 21.90
CA PHE A 18 19.09 2.00 21.41
C PHE A 18 19.06 1.52 19.95
N ALA A 19 18.68 0.27 19.74
CA ALA A 19 18.30 -0.18 18.42
C ALA A 19 17.07 0.65 18.03
N PRO A 20 17.05 1.33 16.87
CA PRO A 20 15.83 1.97 16.42
C PRO A 20 14.76 0.87 16.29
N THR A 21 13.68 1.00 17.04
CA THR A 21 12.48 0.19 16.83
C THR A 21 12.03 0.47 15.40
N GLN A 22 12.30 -0.46 14.47
CA GLN A 22 11.82 -0.31 13.11
C GLN A 22 10.29 -0.46 13.11
N THR A 23 9.63 0.67 12.86
CA THR A 23 8.19 0.76 12.61
C THR A 23 7.88 0.11 11.26
N TYR A 24 7.75 -1.22 11.22
CA TYR A 24 7.43 -1.97 9.99
C TYR A 24 5.93 -1.96 9.62
N ALA A 25 5.06 -1.42 10.45
CA ALA A 25 3.61 -1.50 10.23
C ALA A 25 3.08 -0.57 9.13
N GLN A 26 3.79 0.53 8.81
CA GLN A 26 3.32 1.52 7.83
C GLN A 26 3.64 1.16 6.37
N SER A 27 4.65 0.34 6.12
CA SER A 27 5.10 0.03 4.75
C SER A 27 4.22 -1.01 4.07
N SER A 28 3.75 -2.03 4.81
CA SER A 28 2.86 -3.07 4.28
C SER A 28 1.47 -2.52 3.94
N GLU A 29 0.94 -1.63 4.79
CA GLU A 29 -0.36 -0.99 4.56
C GLU A 29 -0.31 -0.05 3.35
N ARG A 30 0.74 0.78 3.21
CA ARG A 30 0.93 1.63 2.01
C ARG A 30 1.09 0.80 0.73
N GLN A 31 1.88 -0.28 0.76
CA GLN A 31 1.99 -1.18 -0.40
C GLN A 31 0.65 -1.82 -0.77
N SER A 32 -0.19 -2.14 0.21
CA SER A 32 -1.52 -2.70 -0.02
C SER A 32 -2.50 -1.69 -0.64
N ILE A 33 -2.40 -0.42 -0.26
CA ILE A 33 -3.16 0.69 -0.84
C ILE A 33 -2.75 0.96 -2.29
N ASP A 34 -1.44 1.02 -2.56
CA ASP A 34 -0.93 1.25 -3.92
C ASP A 34 -1.33 0.09 -4.85
N ALA A 35 -1.28 -1.15 -4.36
CA ALA A 35 -1.74 -2.32 -5.10
C ALA A 35 -3.23 -2.22 -5.43
N TYR A 36 -4.07 -1.80 -4.47
CA TYR A 36 -5.49 -1.56 -4.71
C TYR A 36 -5.72 -0.50 -5.79
N TYR A 37 -5.07 0.66 -5.71
CA TYR A 37 -5.23 1.71 -6.72
C TYR A 37 -4.70 1.31 -8.11
N ALA A 38 -3.63 0.53 -8.17
CA ALA A 38 -3.16 -0.06 -9.42
C ALA A 38 -4.21 -1.01 -10.01
N GLY A 39 -4.80 -1.88 -9.17
CA GLY A 39 -5.91 -2.75 -9.53
C GLY A 39 -7.08 -1.96 -10.10
N TRP A 40 -7.53 -0.92 -9.39
CA TRP A 40 -8.64 -0.05 -9.80
C TRP A 40 -8.44 0.51 -11.22
N LYS A 41 -7.28 1.10 -11.50
CA LYS A 41 -6.97 1.66 -12.81
C LYS A 41 -6.98 0.59 -13.91
N SER A 42 -6.42 -0.60 -13.62
CA SER A 42 -6.44 -1.73 -14.56
C SER A 42 -7.85 -2.25 -14.83
N GLY A 43 -8.67 -2.39 -13.78
CA GLY A 43 -10.06 -2.84 -13.88
C GLY A 43 -10.90 -1.87 -14.72
N TRP A 44 -10.79 -0.57 -14.44
CA TRP A 44 -11.45 0.47 -15.22
C TRP A 44 -11.08 0.40 -16.70
N ALA A 45 -9.78 0.33 -17.02
CA ALA A 45 -9.37 0.22 -18.41
C ALA A 45 -9.87 -1.07 -19.09
N ALA A 46 -9.92 -2.18 -18.35
CA ALA A 46 -10.42 -3.45 -18.85
C ALA A 46 -11.93 -3.40 -19.15
N SER A 47 -12.73 -2.74 -18.31
CA SER A 47 -14.17 -2.60 -18.58
C SER A 47 -14.46 -1.74 -19.81
N TRP A 48 -13.66 -0.69 -20.06
CA TRP A 48 -13.75 0.10 -21.28
C TRP A 48 -13.49 -0.74 -22.53
N LYS A 49 -12.47 -1.59 -22.51
CA LYS A 49 -12.19 -2.54 -23.60
C LYS A 49 -13.30 -3.57 -23.78
N GLN A 50 -13.89 -4.05 -22.68
CA GLN A 50 -14.99 -5.01 -22.73
C GLN A 50 -16.22 -4.42 -23.42
N VAL A 51 -16.52 -3.13 -23.20
CA VAL A 51 -17.74 -2.50 -23.73
C VAL A 51 -17.52 -1.82 -25.09
N LYS A 52 -16.37 -1.17 -25.31
CA LYS A 52 -16.07 -0.43 -26.54
C LYS A 52 -15.17 -1.21 -27.52
N GLY A 53 -14.73 -2.42 -27.17
CA GLY A 53 -13.83 -3.24 -27.97
C GLY A 53 -12.35 -3.10 -27.58
N GLU A 54 -11.56 -4.12 -27.91
CA GLU A 54 -10.18 -4.32 -27.42
C GLU A 54 -9.21 -3.17 -27.76
N HIS A 55 -9.44 -2.49 -28.88
CA HIS A 55 -8.61 -1.38 -29.36
C HIS A 55 -9.09 0.00 -28.88
N SER A 56 -10.13 0.05 -28.06
CA SER A 56 -10.65 1.34 -27.56
C SER A 56 -9.75 1.92 -26.48
N TYR A 57 -9.55 3.24 -26.57
CA TYR A 57 -8.86 3.99 -25.54
C TYR A 57 -9.78 4.14 -24.33
N SER A 58 -9.30 3.78 -23.14
CA SER A 58 -10.02 4.03 -21.90
C SER A 58 -9.96 5.51 -21.57
N ALA A 59 -11.07 6.12 -21.16
CA ALA A 59 -11.02 7.41 -20.49
C ALA A 59 -10.18 7.30 -19.20
N TYR A 60 -9.70 8.45 -18.70
CA TYR A 60 -8.97 8.53 -17.45
C TYR A 60 -9.81 7.92 -16.32
N ALA A 61 -9.21 7.00 -15.55
CA ALA A 61 -9.90 6.40 -14.43
C ALA A 61 -10.14 7.45 -13.35
N PRO A 62 -11.38 7.63 -12.85
CA PRO A 62 -11.65 8.52 -11.74
C PRO A 62 -10.95 8.03 -10.48
N ASP A 63 -10.85 8.90 -9.48
CA ASP A 63 -10.30 8.55 -8.18
C ASP A 63 -11.08 7.39 -7.57
N ALA A 64 -10.36 6.37 -7.11
CA ALA A 64 -10.99 5.20 -6.51
C ALA A 64 -11.55 5.57 -5.15
N SER A 65 -12.73 5.03 -4.83
CA SER A 65 -13.25 5.07 -3.47
C SER A 65 -12.33 4.29 -2.54
N TYR A 66 -12.28 4.72 -1.27
CA TYR A 66 -11.45 4.06 -0.27
C TYR A 66 -11.87 2.58 -0.14
N PRO A 67 -10.93 1.63 -0.17
CA PRO A 67 -11.24 0.22 -0.13
C PRO A 67 -11.95 -0.17 1.18
N ASN A 68 -12.87 -1.12 1.10
CA ASN A 68 -13.43 -1.74 2.29
C ASN A 68 -12.35 -2.52 3.05
N TYR A 69 -12.54 -2.70 4.34
CA TYR A 69 -11.63 -3.49 5.18
C TYR A 69 -11.46 -4.91 4.60
N GLY A 70 -10.21 -5.34 4.43
CA GLY A 70 -9.87 -6.64 3.82
C GLY A 70 -9.87 -6.67 2.28
N GLN A 71 -10.21 -5.57 1.60
CA GLN A 71 -10.17 -5.46 0.13
C GLN A 71 -8.97 -4.67 -0.40
N LEU A 72 -8.00 -4.34 0.47
CA LEU A 72 -6.73 -3.68 0.17
C LEU A 72 -5.76 -4.59 -0.62
N THR A 73 -6.21 -5.05 -1.78
CA THR A 73 -5.45 -5.91 -2.68
C THR A 73 -5.64 -5.44 -4.12
N TYR A 74 -4.70 -5.81 -4.98
CA TYR A 74 -4.83 -5.56 -6.42
C TYR A 74 -6.15 -6.10 -6.98
N GLN A 75 -6.53 -7.32 -6.59
CA GLN A 75 -7.76 -7.94 -7.10
C GLN A 75 -9.03 -7.27 -6.57
N GLY A 76 -9.02 -6.81 -5.32
CA GLY A 76 -10.10 -5.97 -4.77
C GLY A 76 -10.27 -4.69 -5.58
N GLY A 77 -9.16 -4.00 -5.86
CA GLY A 77 -9.16 -2.79 -6.68
C GLY A 77 -9.63 -3.06 -8.11
N TYR A 78 -9.12 -4.12 -8.73
CA TYR A 78 -9.50 -4.51 -10.09
C TYR A 78 -10.99 -4.74 -10.24
N ASN A 79 -11.58 -5.53 -9.35
CA ASN A 79 -13.02 -5.82 -9.40
C ASN A 79 -13.85 -4.55 -9.21
N ALA A 80 -13.46 -3.71 -8.25
CA ALA A 80 -14.16 -2.45 -7.99
C ALA A 80 -14.06 -1.49 -9.19
N GLY A 81 -12.86 -1.34 -9.77
CA GLY A 81 -12.63 -0.47 -10.92
C GLY A 81 -13.32 -0.97 -12.19
N PHE A 82 -13.36 -2.28 -12.40
CA PHE A 82 -14.06 -2.89 -13.53
C PHE A 82 -15.56 -2.64 -13.46
N LEU A 83 -16.19 -2.82 -12.29
CA LEU A 83 -17.61 -2.53 -12.11
C LEU A 83 -17.91 -1.05 -12.37
N ALA A 84 -17.15 -0.14 -11.76
CA ALA A 84 -17.33 1.29 -11.93
C ALA A 84 -17.15 1.73 -13.39
N GLY A 85 -16.13 1.22 -14.07
CA GLY A 85 -15.89 1.55 -15.47
C GLY A 85 -16.94 0.94 -16.39
N PHE A 86 -17.43 -0.26 -16.10
CA PHE A 86 -18.51 -0.87 -16.88
C PHE A 86 -19.80 -0.06 -16.78
N GLU A 87 -20.16 0.38 -15.57
CA GLU A 87 -21.30 1.27 -15.34
C GLU A 87 -21.14 2.61 -16.06
N ALA A 88 -19.96 3.23 -15.97
CA ALA A 88 -19.70 4.51 -16.62
C ALA A 88 -19.79 4.42 -18.15
N VAL A 89 -19.28 3.34 -18.75
CA VAL A 89 -19.28 3.18 -20.20
C VAL A 89 -20.69 2.82 -20.71
N ARG A 90 -21.42 1.99 -19.95
CA ARG A 90 -22.79 1.60 -20.29
C ARG A 90 -23.79 2.73 -20.07
N GLY A 91 -23.63 3.52 -19.00
CA GLY A 91 -24.48 4.66 -18.67
C GLY A 91 -24.36 5.81 -19.66
N ASN A 92 -23.17 6.07 -20.20
CA ASN A 92 -22.92 7.06 -21.26
C ASN A 92 -23.43 6.65 -22.66
N GLY A 93 -24.20 5.56 -22.78
CA GLY A 93 -24.78 5.07 -24.02
C GLY A 93 -26.29 5.24 -24.15
N SER A 94 -26.93 6.02 -23.25
CA SER A 94 -28.39 6.26 -23.22
C SER A 94 -28.74 7.65 -23.74
#